data_AF-A0A6N4SPI2-F1
#
_entry.id   AF-A0A6N4SPI2-F1
#
_cell.length_a   1.000
_cell.length_b   1.000
_cell.length_c   1.000
_cell.angle_alpha   90.00
_cell.angle_beta   90.00
_cell.angle_gamma   90.00
#
_symmetry.space_group_name_H-M   'P 1'
#
loop_
_entity.id
_entity.type
_entity.pdbx_description
1 polymer ?
#
loop_
_entity_poly.entity_id
_entity_poly.type
_entity_poly.pdbx_seq_one_letter_code
_entity_poly.pdbx_strand_id
1 'polypeptide(L)'
;MKNVYCLFSVLLIAVCSCQRPDSTSGSSPQTHVRNYSSECQHFINTFSEVSIYKITRQLQQVNERRNAIPEDLKALYPDARDAWNDALGALSSSSLETYQGSYRDRGWEDTYLSNSQKFFFLLTEYAEGNYPQGSKDTFKQAAWVESADIKKRFDALLSYAERSCLPVHLSEIKAQLHPKKLPEKIEDCLVE
;
A
#
# COMPACT_ATOMS: atom_id res chain seq x y z
N MET A 1 25.02 -17.26 50.47
CA MET A 1 24.48 -18.63 50.34
C MET A 1 23.42 -18.57 49.23
N LYS A 2 23.75 -18.97 47.98
CA LYS A 2 23.36 -20.25 47.31
C LYS A 2 21.84 -20.49 47.41
N ASN A 3 21.04 -20.47 46.34
CA ASN A 3 20.94 -21.39 45.18
C ASN A 3 20.19 -20.65 44.05
N VAL A 4 20.59 -20.54 42.77
CA VAL A 4 20.83 -21.53 41.69
C VAL A 4 19.77 -22.63 41.58
N TYR A 5 18.86 -22.49 40.61
CA TYR A 5 18.26 -23.63 39.92
C TYR A 5 18.36 -23.44 38.41
N CYS A 6 19.12 -24.35 37.82
CA CYS A 6 19.29 -24.64 36.41
C CYS A 6 18.65 -26.02 36.15
N LEU A 7 18.41 -26.32 34.87
CA LEU A 7 18.09 -27.64 34.28
C LEU A 7 16.59 -28.00 34.21
N PHE A 8 15.97 -27.99 33.02
CA PHE A 8 16.00 -28.99 31.92
C PHE A 8 14.92 -30.08 32.11
N SER A 9 14.05 -30.24 31.11
CA SER A 9 13.64 -31.55 30.57
C SER A 9 12.85 -31.35 29.26
N VAL A 10 13.51 -31.73 28.17
CA VAL A 10 12.97 -31.91 26.82
C VAL A 10 12.40 -33.34 26.73
N LEU A 11 11.51 -33.54 25.74
CA LEU A 11 11.18 -34.80 25.05
C LEU A 11 10.07 -35.68 25.65
N LEU A 12 8.95 -35.73 24.91
CA LEU A 12 8.25 -36.99 24.64
C LEU A 12 7.73 -36.96 23.19
N ILE A 13 8.49 -37.61 22.31
CA ILE A 13 8.03 -38.11 21.02
C ILE A 13 7.26 -39.39 21.32
N ALA A 14 5.99 -39.45 20.94
CA ALA A 14 5.25 -40.70 20.80
C ALA A 14 4.79 -40.81 19.34
N VAL A 15 5.57 -41.57 18.57
CA VAL A 15 5.19 -42.11 17.27
C VAL A 15 4.12 -43.18 17.52
N CYS A 16 2.91 -42.96 17.01
CA CYS A 16 1.98 -44.04 16.71
C CYS A 16 1.68 -44.02 15.23
N SER A 17 2.48 -44.78 14.48
CA SER A 17 2.13 -45.27 13.16
C SER A 17 1.11 -46.40 13.31
N CYS A 18 -0.11 -46.19 12.82
CA CYS A 18 -1.02 -47.27 12.44
C CYS A 18 -1.46 -47.06 10.99
N GLN A 19 -1.62 -48.18 10.30
CA GLN A 19 -1.55 -48.38 8.86
C GLN A 19 -2.67 -47.72 8.04
N ARG A 20 -2.35 -47.47 6.77
CA ARG A 20 -3.23 -47.16 5.64
C ARG A 20 -4.43 -48.13 5.54
N PRO A 21 -5.53 -47.64 4.94
CA PRO A 21 -6.06 -48.24 3.74
C PRO A 21 -5.81 -47.31 2.54
N ASP A 22 -5.29 -47.89 1.45
CA ASP A 22 -5.36 -47.27 0.14
C ASP A 22 -6.85 -47.13 -0.24
N SER A 23 -7.27 -45.91 -0.55
CA SER A 23 -8.40 -45.67 -1.43
C SER A 23 -8.14 -44.41 -2.24
N THR A 24 -7.83 -44.67 -3.50
CA THR A 24 -7.85 -43.74 -4.61
C THR A 24 -9.13 -42.91 -4.56
N SER A 25 -9.01 -41.63 -4.24
CA SER A 25 -9.97 -40.64 -4.70
C SER A 25 -9.19 -39.38 -5.06
N GLY A 26 -9.18 -39.09 -6.35
CA GLY A 26 -8.71 -37.81 -6.85
C GLY A 26 -9.60 -36.72 -6.26
N SER A 27 -9.11 -36.05 -5.23
CA SER A 27 -9.60 -34.75 -4.87
C SER A 27 -8.82 -33.74 -5.70
N SER A 28 -9.49 -33.22 -6.73
CA SER A 28 -9.16 -31.90 -7.28
C SER A 28 -8.79 -30.95 -6.14
N PRO A 29 -7.83 -30.02 -6.32
CA PRO A 29 -7.51 -29.06 -5.27
C PRO A 29 -8.79 -28.30 -4.95
N GLN A 30 -9.45 -28.63 -3.84
CA GLN A 30 -10.44 -27.75 -3.28
C GLN A 30 -9.63 -26.57 -2.78
N THR A 31 -9.65 -25.49 -3.55
CA THR A 31 -9.31 -24.16 -3.09
C THR A 31 -10.11 -23.96 -1.81
N HIS A 32 -9.48 -24.15 -0.64
CA HIS A 32 -10.10 -23.79 0.62
C HIS A 32 -10.46 -22.32 0.50
N VAL A 33 -11.75 -22.03 0.31
CA VAL A 33 -12.26 -20.67 0.42
C VAL A 33 -12.04 -20.31 1.89
N ARG A 34 -10.92 -19.63 2.18
CA ARG A 34 -10.65 -19.11 3.51
C ARG A 34 -11.74 -18.09 3.79
N ASN A 35 -12.56 -18.36 4.80
CA ASN A 35 -13.59 -17.42 5.23
C ASN A 35 -12.91 -16.27 5.97
N TYR A 36 -12.55 -15.23 5.22
CA TYR A 36 -12.17 -13.93 5.76
C TYR A 36 -13.35 -13.30 6.52
N SER A 37 -13.07 -12.40 7.47
CA SER A 37 -14.12 -11.52 7.98
C SER A 37 -14.74 -10.73 6.82
N SER A 38 -15.99 -10.31 6.94
CA SER A 38 -16.66 -9.51 5.90
C SER A 38 -15.89 -8.24 5.57
N GLU A 39 -15.28 -7.60 6.58
CA GLU A 39 -14.44 -6.42 6.43
C GLU A 39 -13.15 -6.72 5.65
N CYS A 40 -12.50 -7.84 5.96
CA CYS A 40 -11.28 -8.25 5.26
C CYS A 40 -11.55 -8.65 3.81
N GLN A 41 -12.64 -9.40 3.57
CA GLN A 41 -13.06 -9.76 2.22
C GLN A 41 -13.42 -8.51 1.41
N HIS A 42 -14.13 -7.56 2.02
CA HIS A 42 -14.45 -6.29 1.37
C HIS A 42 -13.17 -5.51 1.01
N PHE A 43 -12.22 -5.42 1.94
CA PHE A 43 -10.92 -4.79 1.67
C PHE A 43 -10.18 -5.46 0.52
N ILE A 44 -10.02 -6.79 0.55
CA ILE A 44 -9.34 -7.56 -0.51
C ILE A 44 -10.02 -7.29 -1.87
N ASN A 45 -11.35 -7.33 -1.90
CA ASN A 45 -12.12 -7.12 -3.13
C ASN A 45 -12.06 -5.69 -3.67
N THR A 46 -11.90 -4.69 -2.80
CA THR A 46 -11.87 -3.26 -3.19
C THR A 46 -10.45 -2.70 -3.29
N PHE A 47 -9.43 -3.45 -2.86
CA PHE A 47 -8.05 -2.97 -2.81
C PHE A 47 -7.56 -2.45 -4.16
N SER A 48 -7.91 -3.13 -5.25
CA SER A 48 -7.57 -2.72 -6.61
C SER A 48 -8.01 -1.28 -6.89
N GLU A 49 -9.24 -0.93 -6.50
CA GLU A 49 -9.80 0.40 -6.67
C GLU A 49 -9.16 1.39 -5.71
N VAL A 50 -9.09 1.05 -4.42
CA VAL A 50 -8.56 1.92 -3.36
C VAL A 50 -7.10 2.29 -3.61
N SER A 51 -6.30 1.37 -4.18
CA SER A 51 -4.87 1.58 -4.42
C SER A 51 -4.59 2.78 -5.32
N ILE A 52 -5.35 2.98 -6.40
CA ILE A 52 -5.15 4.12 -7.30
C ILE A 52 -6.13 5.26 -7.07
N TYR A 53 -7.23 5.01 -6.35
CA TYR A 53 -8.35 5.94 -6.17
C TYR A 53 -7.90 7.34 -5.74
N LYS A 54 -7.02 7.45 -4.74
CA LYS A 54 -6.59 8.77 -4.24
C LYS A 54 -5.86 9.57 -5.32
N ILE A 55 -5.06 8.91 -6.16
CA ILE A 55 -4.30 9.54 -7.24
C ILE A 55 -5.23 9.96 -8.37
N THR A 56 -6.10 9.06 -8.83
CA THR A 56 -7.06 9.35 -9.91
C THR A 56 -8.04 10.45 -9.50
N ARG A 57 -8.54 10.43 -8.26
CA ARG A 57 -9.41 11.49 -7.73
C ARG A 57 -8.73 12.84 -7.66
N GLN A 58 -7.48 12.91 -7.22
CA GLN A 58 -6.76 14.19 -7.22
C GLN A 58 -6.55 14.68 -8.66
N LEU A 59 -6.22 13.81 -9.61
CA LEU A 59 -6.10 14.18 -11.02
C LEU A 59 -7.42 14.70 -11.61
N GLN A 60 -8.53 14.04 -11.30
CA GLN A 60 -9.88 14.49 -11.66
C GLN A 60 -10.16 15.89 -11.08
N GLN A 61 -9.93 16.10 -9.78
CA GLN A 61 -10.12 17.39 -9.13
C GLN A 61 -9.26 18.50 -9.75
N VAL A 62 -8.01 18.20 -10.10
CA VAL A 62 -7.13 19.15 -10.77
C VAL A 62 -7.67 19.50 -12.15
N ASN A 63 -8.08 18.49 -12.93
CA ASN A 63 -8.67 18.69 -14.26
C ASN A 63 -9.96 19.52 -14.19
N GLU A 64 -10.85 19.23 -13.25
CA GLU A 64 -12.09 19.99 -13.04
C GLU A 64 -11.84 21.46 -12.67
N ARG A 65 -10.87 21.72 -11.79
CA ARG A 65 -10.56 23.09 -11.32
C ARG A 65 -9.82 23.93 -12.36
N ARG A 66 -9.03 23.29 -13.22
CA ARG A 66 -8.14 23.97 -14.18
C ARG A 66 -8.56 23.83 -15.62
N ASN A 67 -9.63 23.07 -15.90
CA ASN A 67 -10.10 22.67 -17.23
C ASN A 67 -9.05 21.88 -18.06
N ALA A 68 -7.97 21.43 -17.44
CA ALA A 68 -6.93 20.60 -18.02
C ALA A 68 -5.99 20.08 -16.93
N ILE A 69 -5.29 18.97 -17.20
CA ILE A 69 -4.13 18.55 -16.40
C ILE A 69 -2.94 19.47 -16.74
N PRO A 70 -2.30 20.12 -15.75
CA PRO A 70 -1.08 20.90 -15.92
C PRO A 70 0.05 20.13 -16.63
N GLU A 71 0.81 20.81 -17.49
CA GLU A 71 1.88 20.20 -18.31
C GLU A 71 3.05 19.68 -17.48
N ASP A 72 3.35 20.30 -16.33
CA ASP A 72 4.35 19.82 -15.37
C ASP A 72 3.95 18.48 -14.73
N LEU A 73 2.68 18.30 -14.38
CA LEU A 73 2.15 17.00 -13.96
C LEU A 73 2.24 15.96 -15.06
N LYS A 74 1.90 16.30 -16.30
CA LYS A 74 2.04 15.38 -17.44
C LYS A 74 3.49 14.96 -17.66
N ALA A 75 4.43 15.90 -17.58
CA ALA A 75 5.85 15.63 -17.76
C ALA A 75 6.42 14.70 -16.69
N LEU A 76 5.98 14.84 -15.44
CA LEU A 76 6.45 14.03 -14.31
C LEU A 76 5.70 12.70 -14.14
N TYR A 77 4.56 12.54 -14.82
CA TYR A 77 3.69 11.38 -14.67
C TYR A 77 4.37 10.04 -14.96
N PRO A 78 5.16 9.85 -16.04
CA PRO A 78 5.75 8.55 -16.34
C PRO A 78 6.62 8.03 -15.19
N ASP A 79 7.46 8.88 -14.60
CA ASP A 79 8.32 8.52 -13.46
C ASP A 79 7.48 8.18 -12.21
N ALA A 80 6.40 8.93 -11.97
CA ALA A 80 5.51 8.69 -10.84
C ALA A 80 4.67 7.41 -11.00
N ARG A 81 4.20 7.14 -12.21
CA ARG A 81 3.49 5.91 -12.59
C ARG A 81 4.37 4.70 -12.37
N ASP A 82 5.59 4.72 -12.88
CA ASP A 82 6.53 3.60 -12.77
C ASP A 82 6.89 3.34 -11.30
N ALA A 83 7.26 4.40 -10.56
CA ALA A 83 7.51 4.32 -9.13
C ALA A 83 6.34 3.73 -8.32
N TRP A 84 5.12 4.18 -8.61
CA TRP A 84 3.91 3.70 -7.94
C TRP A 84 3.60 2.24 -8.29
N ASN A 85 3.69 1.89 -9.57
CA ASN A 85 3.43 0.55 -10.05
C ASN A 85 4.47 -0.47 -9.56
N ASP A 86 5.74 -0.07 -9.46
CA ASP A 86 6.81 -0.89 -8.89
C ASP A 86 6.60 -1.09 -7.39
N ALA A 87 6.23 -0.03 -6.66
CA ALA A 87 5.91 -0.12 -5.24
C ALA A 87 4.67 -0.99 -4.97
N LEU A 88 3.63 -0.90 -5.81
CA LEU A 88 2.48 -1.82 -5.78
C LEU A 88 2.91 -3.27 -6.04
N GLY A 89 3.82 -3.48 -7.00
CA GLY A 89 4.43 -4.78 -7.26
C GLY A 89 5.16 -5.32 -6.04
N ALA A 90 5.95 -4.49 -5.36
CA ALA A 90 6.70 -4.86 -4.17
C ALA A 90 5.81 -5.23 -2.97
N LEU A 91 4.58 -4.71 -2.89
CA LEU A 91 3.60 -5.14 -1.88
C LEU A 91 3.22 -6.61 -2.03
N SER A 92 3.20 -7.13 -3.26
CA SER A 92 2.99 -8.56 -3.51
C SER A 92 4.20 -9.41 -3.07
N SER A 93 5.37 -8.79 -2.87
CA SER A 93 6.64 -9.46 -2.58
C SER A 93 7.33 -8.95 -1.31
N SER A 94 6.65 -8.92 -0.16
CA SER A 94 7.23 -8.82 1.21
C SER A 94 8.25 -7.70 1.59
N SER A 95 8.81 -6.89 0.67
CA SER A 95 9.87 -5.91 0.94
C SER A 95 9.51 -4.54 0.38
N LEU A 96 9.25 -3.57 1.26
CA LEU A 96 9.08 -2.16 0.89
C LEU A 96 10.22 -1.35 1.50
N GLU A 97 11.45 -1.81 1.30
CA GLU A 97 12.66 -1.15 1.77
C GLU A 97 13.29 -0.31 0.64
N THR A 98 12.67 0.79 0.20
CA THR A 98 13.44 1.84 -0.51
C THR A 98 12.76 3.19 -0.75
N TYR A 99 11.47 3.40 -0.43
CA TYR A 99 10.89 4.74 -0.57
C TYR A 99 11.03 5.53 0.72
N GLN A 100 12.15 6.24 0.90
CA GLN A 100 12.31 7.27 1.93
C GLN A 100 12.37 8.64 1.24
N GLY A 101 11.26 9.37 1.24
CA GLY A 101 11.27 10.80 1.00
C GLY A 101 11.40 11.52 2.33
N SER A 102 12.51 12.22 2.57
CA SER A 102 12.54 13.20 3.66
C SER A 102 11.88 14.47 3.17
N TYR A 103 10.68 14.76 3.67
CA TYR A 103 10.06 16.07 3.48
C TYR A 103 10.99 17.14 4.08
N ARG A 104 11.42 18.10 3.25
CA ARG A 104 12.03 19.35 3.71
C ARG A 104 11.05 20.47 3.41
N ASP A 105 11.00 21.48 4.27
CA ASP A 105 10.13 22.68 4.19
C ASP A 105 10.37 23.58 2.94
N ARG A 106 10.90 23.04 1.84
CA ARG A 106 11.17 23.74 0.59
C ARG A 106 10.38 23.02 -0.50
N GLY A 107 9.57 23.77 -1.25
CA GLY A 107 8.60 23.23 -2.21
C GLY A 107 9.19 22.31 -3.29
N TRP A 108 8.36 21.90 -4.25
CA TRP A 108 8.70 20.90 -5.28
C TRP A 108 9.95 21.23 -6.12
N GLU A 109 10.36 22.51 -6.17
CA GLU A 109 11.57 23.00 -6.86
C GLU A 109 12.89 22.56 -6.19
N ASP A 110 12.83 21.84 -5.07
CA ASP A 110 14.02 21.27 -4.44
C ASP A 110 14.72 20.29 -5.41
N THR A 111 15.98 20.60 -5.73
CA THR A 111 16.86 19.80 -6.58
C THR A 111 17.07 18.37 -6.09
N TYR A 112 16.81 18.09 -4.80
CA TYR A 112 16.99 16.77 -4.20
C TYR A 112 15.79 15.83 -4.35
N LEU A 113 14.62 16.32 -4.79
CA LEU A 113 13.46 15.46 -5.02
C LEU A 113 13.55 14.72 -6.36
N SER A 114 13.28 13.42 -6.33
CA SER A 114 13.10 12.65 -7.57
C SER A 114 11.87 13.13 -8.33
N ASN A 115 11.80 12.88 -9.64
CA ASN A 115 10.65 13.27 -10.46
C ASN A 115 9.34 12.66 -9.95
N SER A 116 9.37 11.41 -9.48
CA SER A 116 8.20 10.79 -8.85
C SER A 116 7.76 11.58 -7.61
N GLN A 117 8.69 11.99 -6.74
CA GLN A 117 8.37 12.76 -5.53
C GLN A 117 7.80 14.14 -5.89
N LYS A 118 8.38 14.81 -6.90
CA LYS A 118 7.88 16.09 -7.41
C LYS A 118 6.44 15.97 -7.92
N PHE A 119 6.11 14.89 -8.63
CA PHE A 119 4.76 14.64 -9.10
C PHE A 119 3.74 14.58 -7.95
N PHE A 120 3.97 13.75 -6.93
CA PHE A 120 2.99 13.60 -5.84
C PHE A 120 2.85 14.85 -4.99
N PHE A 121 3.94 15.60 -4.83
CA PHE A 121 3.92 16.92 -4.21
C PHE A 121 3.05 17.90 -5.01
N LEU A 122 3.35 18.09 -6.30
CA LEU A 122 2.60 18.98 -7.18
C LEU A 122 1.13 18.58 -7.30
N LEU A 123 0.84 17.29 -7.41
CA LEU A 123 -0.53 16.78 -7.46
C LEU A 123 -1.30 17.16 -6.21
N THR A 124 -0.66 17.02 -5.04
CA THR A 124 -1.26 17.39 -3.76
C THR A 124 -1.43 18.90 -3.64
N GLU A 125 -0.47 19.72 -4.06
CA GLU A 125 -0.63 21.18 -4.10
C GLU A 125 -1.77 21.62 -5.01
N TYR A 126 -1.89 21.03 -6.20
CA TYR A 126 -2.97 21.36 -7.11
C TYR A 126 -4.35 20.92 -6.60
N ALA A 127 -4.44 19.76 -5.91
CA ALA A 127 -5.70 19.21 -5.42
C ALA A 127 -6.12 19.75 -4.03
N GLU A 128 -5.19 20.03 -3.14
CA GLU A 128 -5.45 20.35 -1.72
C GLU A 128 -4.99 21.76 -1.33
N GLY A 129 -4.24 22.43 -2.20
CA GLY A 129 -3.59 23.71 -1.94
C GLY A 129 -2.18 23.52 -1.35
N ASN A 130 -1.47 24.64 -1.21
CA ASN A 130 -0.11 24.67 -0.67
C ASN A 130 -0.01 23.97 0.70
N TYR A 131 1.17 23.45 1.01
CA TYR A 131 1.44 22.92 2.34
C TYR A 131 1.04 23.95 3.43
N PRO A 132 0.25 23.58 4.44
CA PRO A 132 -0.25 24.49 5.46
C PRO A 132 0.85 24.88 6.46
N GLN A 133 1.83 25.63 5.98
CA GLN A 133 2.99 26.11 6.73
C GLN A 133 2.51 27.01 7.88
N GLY A 134 2.91 26.68 9.11
CA GLY A 134 2.48 27.41 10.31
C GLY A 134 1.08 27.07 10.83
N SER A 135 0.38 26.10 10.23
CA SER A 135 -0.85 25.55 10.82
C SER A 135 -0.56 24.94 12.20
N LYS A 136 -1.38 25.30 13.19
CA LYS A 136 -1.39 24.63 14.51
C LYS A 136 -2.13 23.29 14.48
N ASP A 137 -2.91 23.06 13.43
CA ASP A 137 -3.58 21.79 13.19
C ASP A 137 -2.56 20.80 12.59
N THR A 138 -2.02 19.96 13.47
CA THR A 138 -1.06 18.90 13.13
C THR A 138 -1.70 17.77 12.33
N PHE A 139 -3.01 17.55 12.45
CA PHE A 139 -3.71 16.54 11.66
C PHE A 139 -3.82 16.98 10.20
N LYS A 140 -4.11 18.26 9.96
CA LYS A 140 -4.12 18.82 8.61
C LYS A 140 -2.74 18.72 7.94
N GLN A 141 -1.67 18.99 8.68
CA GLN A 141 -0.29 18.83 8.19
C GLN A 141 0.02 17.36 7.88
N ALA A 142 -0.32 16.44 8.80
CA ALA A 142 -0.09 15.02 8.61
C ALA A 142 -0.86 14.46 7.41
N ALA A 143 -2.14 14.84 7.24
CA ALA A 143 -2.97 14.43 6.11
C ALA A 143 -2.39 14.92 4.77
N TRP A 144 -1.92 16.17 4.73
CA TRP A 144 -1.27 16.72 3.54
C TRP A 144 0.02 15.95 3.21
N VAL A 145 0.86 15.64 4.21
CA VAL A 145 2.09 14.84 4.00
C VAL A 145 1.77 13.41 3.55
N GLU A 146 0.72 12.80 4.11
CA GLU A 146 0.25 11.48 3.66
C GLU A 146 -0.24 11.52 2.21
N SER A 147 -0.79 12.63 1.75
CA SER A 147 -1.06 12.87 0.33
C SER A 147 0.24 13.09 -0.46
N ALA A 148 1.19 13.91 -0.01
CA ALA A 148 2.35 14.22 -0.84
C ALA A 148 3.39 13.08 -0.95
N ASP A 149 3.43 12.15 0.01
CA ASP A 149 4.47 11.12 0.10
C ASP A 149 3.96 9.72 -0.29
N ILE A 150 4.58 9.13 -1.31
CA ILE A 150 4.26 7.78 -1.82
C ILE A 150 4.33 6.72 -0.72
N LYS A 151 5.39 6.73 0.10
CA LYS A 151 5.58 5.76 1.19
C LYS A 151 4.44 5.89 2.21
N LYS A 152 4.07 7.12 2.56
CA LYS A 152 2.98 7.36 3.51
C LYS A 152 1.63 6.90 2.95
N ARG A 153 1.36 7.12 1.66
CA ARG A 153 0.18 6.54 0.98
C ARG A 153 0.16 5.02 1.10
N PHE A 154 1.28 4.36 0.86
CA PHE A 154 1.40 2.91 0.99
C PHE A 154 1.24 2.41 2.42
N ASP A 155 1.91 3.05 3.38
CA ASP A 155 1.79 2.71 4.81
C ASP A 155 0.33 2.82 5.28
N ALA A 156 -0.41 3.84 4.81
CA ALA A 156 -1.82 4.02 5.14
C ALA A 156 -2.70 2.90 4.56
N LEU A 157 -2.48 2.51 3.29
CA LEU A 157 -3.17 1.38 2.65
C LEU A 157 -2.91 0.06 3.40
N LEU A 158 -1.65 -0.20 3.77
CA LEU A 158 -1.27 -1.40 4.52
C LEU A 158 -1.83 -1.39 5.95
N SER A 159 -1.79 -0.26 6.64
CA SER A 159 -2.36 -0.13 7.99
C SER A 159 -3.88 -0.31 7.99
N TYR A 160 -4.55 0.05 6.89
CA TYR A 160 -5.97 -0.25 6.70
C TYR A 160 -6.19 -1.75 6.47
N ALA A 161 -5.38 -2.37 5.60
CA ALA A 161 -5.39 -3.81 5.35
C ALA A 161 -5.26 -4.62 6.65
N GLU A 162 -4.24 -4.31 7.47
CA GLU A 162 -3.97 -5.01 8.72
C GLU A 162 -5.16 -4.93 9.66
N ARG A 163 -5.73 -3.74 9.86
CA ARG A 163 -6.86 -3.53 10.78
C ARG A 163 -8.12 -4.26 10.33
N SER A 164 -8.47 -4.17 9.05
CA SER A 164 -9.68 -4.80 8.49
C SER A 164 -9.61 -6.33 8.46
N CYS A 165 -8.40 -6.88 8.55
CA CYS A 165 -8.16 -8.31 8.40
C CYS A 165 -7.64 -9.02 9.64
N LEU A 166 -7.57 -8.38 10.81
CA LEU A 166 -7.22 -9.10 12.04
C LEU A 166 -8.16 -10.29 12.27
N PRO A 167 -7.63 -11.48 12.66
CA PRO A 167 -6.23 -11.77 13.04
C PRO A 167 -5.34 -12.30 11.90
N VAL A 168 -5.75 -12.19 10.63
CA VAL A 168 -5.01 -12.72 9.46
C VAL A 168 -3.66 -12.02 9.34
N HIS A 169 -2.60 -12.80 9.07
CA HIS A 169 -1.27 -12.26 8.86
C HIS A 169 -1.20 -11.40 7.58
N LEU A 170 -0.49 -10.27 7.66
CA LEU A 170 -0.35 -9.34 6.53
C LEU A 170 0.24 -10.00 5.27
N SER A 171 1.15 -10.97 5.42
CA SER A 171 1.70 -11.73 4.29
C SER A 171 0.63 -12.51 3.52
N GLU A 172 -0.37 -13.06 4.23
CA GLU A 172 -1.48 -13.79 3.62
C GLU A 172 -2.46 -12.85 2.92
N ILE A 173 -2.69 -11.67 3.49
CA ILE A 173 -3.52 -10.62 2.86
C ILE A 173 -2.84 -10.16 1.57
N LYS A 174 -1.54 -9.83 1.63
CA LYS A 174 -0.73 -9.38 0.49
C LYS A 174 -0.81 -10.33 -0.70
N ALA A 175 -0.82 -11.64 -0.45
CA ALA A 175 -0.93 -12.66 -1.50
C ALA A 175 -2.28 -12.66 -2.23
N GLN A 176 -3.33 -12.08 -1.64
CA GLN A 176 -4.66 -11.94 -2.25
C GLN A 176 -4.90 -10.57 -2.89
N LEU A 177 -3.95 -9.63 -2.75
CA LEU A 177 -4.11 -8.29 -3.29
C LEU A 177 -3.80 -8.30 -4.78
N HIS A 178 -4.76 -7.78 -5.56
CA HIS A 178 -4.60 -7.57 -7.00
C HIS A 178 -4.56 -6.06 -7.29
N PRO A 179 -3.50 -5.33 -6.92
CA PRO A 179 -3.44 -3.88 -7.11
C PRO A 179 -3.68 -3.50 -8.57
N LYS A 180 -4.52 -2.49 -8.80
CA LYS A 180 -4.67 -1.88 -10.13
C LYS A 180 -3.47 -0.96 -10.34
N LYS A 181 -2.83 -1.06 -11.50
CA LYS A 181 -1.74 -0.17 -11.87
C LYS A 181 -2.29 1.17 -12.33
N LEU A 182 -1.50 2.24 -12.16
CA LEU A 182 -1.74 3.48 -12.88
C LEU A 182 -1.61 3.22 -14.40
N PRO A 183 -2.49 3.83 -15.23
CA PRO A 183 -2.50 3.62 -16.66
C PRO A 183 -1.26 4.22 -17.34
N GLU A 184 -1.05 3.89 -18.61
CA GLU A 184 0.10 4.37 -19.38
C GLU A 184 0.04 5.89 -19.57
N LYS A 185 -1.14 6.42 -19.88
CA LYS A 185 -1.39 7.84 -20.10
C LYS A 185 -2.13 8.44 -18.91
N ILE A 186 -1.73 9.64 -18.51
CA ILE A 186 -2.34 10.35 -17.38
C ILE A 186 -3.81 10.70 -17.66
N GLU A 187 -4.18 10.93 -18.92
CA GLU A 187 -5.57 11.20 -19.32
C GLU A 187 -6.50 10.00 -19.06
N ASP A 188 -5.98 8.78 -19.10
CA ASP A 188 -6.75 7.56 -18.82
C ASP A 188 -7.11 7.46 -17.33
N CYS A 189 -6.52 8.29 -16.45
CA CYS A 189 -6.92 8.40 -15.05
C CYS A 189 -8.23 9.16 -14.85
N LEU A 190 -8.74 9.81 -15.90
CA LEU A 190 -9.96 10.63 -15.87
C LEU A 190 -11.21 9.85 -16.25
N VAL A 191 -11.05 8.64 -16.82
CA VAL A 191 -12.15 7.79 -17.27
C VAL A 191 -12.52 6.83 -16.14
N GLU A 192 -13.77 6.87 -15.68
CA GLU A 192 -14.32 5.91 -14.71
C GLU A 192 -14.49 4.51 -15.31
#